data_AF-A0AAV5DGG6-F1
#
_entry.id   AF-A0AAV5DGG6-F1
#
_cell.length_a   1.000
_cell.length_b   1.000
_cell.length_c   1.000
_cell.angle_alpha   90.00
_cell.angle_beta   90.00
_cell.angle_gamma   90.00
#
_symmetry.space_group_name_H-M   'P 1'
#
loop_
_entity.id
_entity.type
_entity.pdbx_description
1 polymer ?
#
loop_
_entity_poly.entity_id
_entity_poly.type
_entity_poly.pdbx_seq_one_letter_code
_entity_poly.pdbx_strand_id
1 'polypeptide(L)'
;MWVTSMPQVWDKEGGVVSPAATALLGSLAGWLSRTVVQPPPPRVCGTEGGPPVTAPRIRLRDGRHLAYCESGVAKDKARFKVVFSHGFTGSREDSVRASQVSSTNELLYVFHRMKL
;
A
#
# COMPACT_ATOMS: atom_id res chain seq x y z
N MET A 1 4.66 -77.54 19.53
CA MET A 1 5.51 -76.36 19.79
C MET A 1 5.36 -75.46 18.58
N TRP A 2 4.73 -74.30 18.76
CA TRP A 2 4.42 -73.35 17.70
C TRP A 2 5.47 -72.24 17.75
N VAL A 3 6.20 -72.00 16.66
CA VAL A 3 6.91 -70.73 16.44
C VAL A 3 6.70 -70.37 14.97
N THR A 4 5.67 -69.57 14.71
CA THR A 4 5.48 -68.89 13.44
C THR A 4 6.21 -67.56 13.51
N SER A 5 7.42 -67.49 12.95
CA SER A 5 8.11 -66.24 12.71
C SER A 5 7.50 -65.57 11.48
N MET A 6 6.59 -64.62 11.69
CA MET A 6 6.14 -63.70 10.63
C MET A 6 7.27 -62.70 10.35
N PRO A 7 7.76 -62.57 9.12
CA PRO A 7 8.61 -61.44 8.77
C PRO A 7 7.75 -60.17 8.79
N GLN A 8 8.13 -59.20 9.62
CA GLN A 8 7.56 -57.87 9.64
C GLN A 8 8.06 -57.10 8.40
N VAL A 9 7.43 -57.34 7.25
CA VAL A 9 7.58 -56.45 6.10
C VAL A 9 6.72 -55.22 6.38
N TRP A 10 7.37 -54.16 6.84
CA TRP A 10 6.75 -52.85 6.85
C TRP A 10 6.81 -52.34 5.41
N ASP A 11 5.74 -52.52 4.66
CA ASP A 11 5.59 -51.84 3.37
C ASP A 11 5.59 -50.34 3.64
N LYS A 12 6.74 -49.70 3.43
CA LYS A 12 6.82 -48.24 3.35
C LYS A 12 6.19 -47.84 2.02
N GLU A 13 4.88 -47.70 1.99
CA GLU A 13 4.21 -46.92 0.94
C GLU A 13 4.46 -45.42 1.20
N GLY A 14 5.72 -45.02 1.06
CA GLY A 14 6.13 -43.63 1.06
C GLY A 14 6.61 -43.29 -0.33
N GLY A 15 5.70 -42.79 -1.19
CA GLY A 15 6.06 -42.29 -2.51
C GLY A 15 7.19 -41.27 -2.40
N VAL A 16 8.36 -41.61 -2.95
CA VAL A 16 9.51 -40.71 -2.98
C VAL A 16 9.22 -39.61 -4.00
N VAL A 17 8.67 -38.50 -3.53
CA VAL A 17 8.55 -37.28 -4.34
C VAL A 17 9.93 -36.65 -4.49
N SER A 18 10.43 -36.59 -5.73
CA SER A 18 11.69 -35.95 -6.08
C SER A 18 11.70 -34.48 -5.63
N PRO A 19 12.76 -34.01 -4.93
CA PRO A 19 12.90 -32.60 -4.58
C PRO A 19 12.84 -31.67 -5.80
N ALA A 20 13.32 -32.13 -6.96
CA ALA A 20 13.24 -31.37 -8.21
C ALA A 20 11.79 -31.26 -8.72
N ALA A 21 10.99 -32.32 -8.57
CA ALA A 21 9.58 -32.29 -8.95
C ALA A 21 8.78 -31.32 -8.06
N THR A 22 9.03 -31.31 -6.75
CA THR A 22 8.42 -30.35 -5.83
C THR A 22 8.82 -28.91 -6.16
N ALA A 23 10.10 -28.66 -6.47
CA ALA A 23 10.58 -27.33 -6.84
C ALA A 23 9.96 -26.81 -8.16
N LEU A 24 9.84 -27.67 -9.16
CA LEU A 24 9.19 -27.34 -10.44
C LEU A 24 7.70 -27.03 -10.26
N LEU A 25 6.98 -27.87 -9.53
CA LEU A 25 5.56 -27.66 -9.25
C LEU A 25 5.32 -26.38 -8.45
N GLY A 26 6.14 -26.12 -7.42
CA GLY A 26 6.07 -24.88 -6.63
C GLY A 26 6.34 -23.63 -7.47
N SER A 27 7.34 -23.68 -8.36
CA SER A 27 7.67 -22.55 -9.25
C SER A 27 6.56 -22.27 -10.25
N LEU A 28 5.98 -23.32 -10.84
CA LEU A 28 4.85 -23.20 -11.78
C LEU A 28 3.60 -22.66 -11.07
N ALA A 29 3.28 -23.18 -9.88
CA ALA A 29 2.17 -22.69 -9.07
C ALA A 29 2.37 -21.23 -8.63
N GLY A 30 3.60 -20.84 -8.27
CA GLY A 30 3.97 -19.46 -7.93
C GLY A 30 3.83 -18.51 -9.13
N TRP A 31 4.20 -18.93 -10.33
CA TRP A 31 4.04 -18.12 -11.53
C TRP A 31 2.57 -17.99 -11.96
N LEU A 32 1.80 -19.08 -11.90
CA LEU A 32 0.36 -19.06 -12.19
C LEU A 32 -0.41 -18.20 -11.19
N SER A 33 -0.14 -18.32 -9.89
CA SER A 33 -0.76 -17.46 -8.89
C SER A 33 -0.40 -15.99 -9.11
N ARG A 34 0.85 -15.66 -9.46
CA ARG A 34 1.26 -14.29 -9.79
C ARG A 34 0.57 -13.72 -11.03
N THR A 35 0.20 -14.55 -12.00
CA THR A 35 -0.48 -14.09 -13.24
C THR A 35 -1.98 -13.99 -13.06
N VAL A 36 -2.60 -14.92 -12.33
CA VAL A 36 -4.05 -14.94 -12.07
C VAL A 36 -4.47 -13.87 -11.05
N VAL A 37 -3.63 -13.59 -10.05
CA VAL A 37 -3.96 -12.67 -8.94
C VAL A 37 -3.54 -11.22 -9.25
N GLN A 38 -3.12 -10.90 -10.49
CA GLN A 38 -2.83 -9.51 -10.80
C GLN A 38 -4.12 -8.69 -10.72
N PRO A 39 -4.20 -7.70 -9.80
CA PRO A 39 -5.34 -6.81 -9.81
C PRO A 39 -5.36 -6.07 -11.15
N PRO A 40 -6.55 -5.78 -11.70
CA PRO A 40 -6.65 -4.95 -12.88
C PRO A 40 -5.92 -3.62 -12.62
N PRO A 41 -5.29 -3.02 -13.65
CA PRO A 41 -4.62 -1.74 -13.49
C PRO A 41 -5.52 -0.72 -12.79
N PRO A 42 -5.02 -0.04 -11.74
CA PRO A 42 -5.83 0.91 -10.99
C PRO A 42 -6.31 2.01 -11.93
N ARG A 43 -7.62 2.27 -11.91
CA ARG A 43 -8.23 3.35 -12.69
C ARG A 43 -7.86 4.69 -12.06
N VAL A 44 -7.59 5.67 -12.91
CA VAL A 44 -7.27 7.03 -12.46
C VAL A 44 -8.51 7.64 -11.79
N CYS A 45 -8.35 8.25 -10.61
CA CYS A 45 -9.47 8.92 -9.96
C CYS A 45 -9.99 10.06 -10.85
N GLY A 46 -11.30 10.13 -11.04
CA GLY A 46 -11.97 11.17 -11.83
C GLY A 46 -12.12 10.87 -13.33
N THR A 47 -11.68 9.70 -13.81
CA THR A 47 -12.02 9.23 -15.17
C THR A 47 -13.37 8.51 -15.19
N GLU A 48 -13.97 8.36 -16.37
CA GLU A 48 -15.22 7.60 -16.54
C GLU A 48 -15.06 6.17 -15.99
N GLY A 49 -15.99 5.73 -15.13
CA GLY A 49 -15.91 4.44 -14.43
C GLY A 49 -14.77 4.29 -13.42
N GLY A 50 -13.99 5.35 -13.16
CA GLY A 50 -12.95 5.40 -12.13
C GLY A 50 -13.49 5.87 -10.78
N PRO A 51 -12.72 5.69 -9.69
CA PRO A 51 -13.10 6.19 -8.37
C PRO A 51 -13.20 7.73 -8.39
N PRO A 52 -14.08 8.34 -7.58
CA PRO A 52 -14.22 9.79 -7.53
C PRO A 52 -12.98 10.45 -6.93
N VAL A 53 -12.73 11.71 -7.29
CA VAL A 53 -11.71 12.53 -6.64
C VAL A 53 -12.27 13.05 -5.31
N THR A 54 -11.75 12.53 -4.20
CA THR A 54 -12.21 12.88 -2.85
C THR A 54 -11.37 13.97 -2.17
N ALA A 55 -10.10 14.10 -2.54
CA ALA A 55 -9.17 15.04 -1.92
C ALA A 55 -9.12 16.38 -2.66
N PRO A 56 -8.95 17.52 -1.95
CA PRO A 56 -8.63 18.81 -2.55
C PRO A 56 -7.38 18.77 -3.42
N ARG A 57 -7.44 19.41 -4.59
CA ARG A 57 -6.31 19.49 -5.54
C ARG A 57 -6.18 20.87 -6.15
N ILE A 58 -4.94 21.27 -6.43
CA ILE A 58 -4.63 22.47 -7.20
C ILE A 58 -4.23 22.04 -8.61
N ARG A 59 -4.84 22.64 -9.63
CA ARG A 59 -4.43 22.44 -11.02
C ARG A 59 -3.19 23.30 -11.30
N LEU A 60 -2.13 22.65 -11.76
CA LEU A 60 -0.89 23.30 -12.17
C LEU A 60 -1.02 23.85 -13.59
N ARG A 61 -0.09 24.73 -13.99
CA ARG A 61 -0.11 25.37 -15.32
C ARG A 61 0.02 24.38 -16.47
N ASP A 62 0.68 23.25 -16.24
CA ASP A 62 0.84 22.16 -17.21
C ASP A 62 -0.37 21.21 -17.27
N GLY A 63 -1.44 21.51 -16.51
CA GLY A 63 -2.66 20.70 -16.46
C GLY A 63 -2.63 19.54 -15.46
N ARG A 64 -1.50 19.25 -14.81
CA ARG A 64 -1.43 18.23 -13.75
C ARG A 64 -2.13 18.70 -12.48
N HIS A 65 -2.54 17.75 -11.64
CA HIS A 65 -3.19 18.03 -10.37
C HIS A 65 -2.28 17.69 -9.20
N LEU A 66 -2.17 18.60 -8.25
CA LEU A 66 -1.40 18.42 -7.02
C LEU A 66 -2.35 18.30 -5.83
N ALA A 67 -2.33 17.17 -5.14
CA ALA A 67 -3.08 16.98 -3.90
C ALA A 67 -2.40 17.74 -2.75
N TYR A 68 -3.18 18.46 -1.92
CA TYR A 68 -2.64 19.31 -0.85
C TYR A 68 -3.49 19.34 0.42
N CYS A 69 -2.96 19.06 1.62
CA CYS A 69 -3.73 19.17 2.86
C CYS A 69 -3.52 20.49 3.55
N GLU A 70 -4.62 21.05 4.04
CA GLU A 70 -4.59 22.20 4.95
C GLU A 70 -5.12 21.77 6.31
N SER A 71 -4.47 22.25 7.37
CA SER A 71 -4.94 22.10 8.74
C SER A 71 -4.57 23.33 9.56
N GLY A 72 -5.32 23.58 10.64
CA GLY A 72 -5.17 24.75 11.48
C GLY A 72 -6.15 25.87 11.12
N VAL A 73 -5.78 27.13 11.41
CA VAL A 73 -6.62 28.29 11.10
C VAL A 73 -6.47 28.71 9.64
N ALA A 74 -7.45 29.49 9.14
CA ALA A 74 -7.40 30.02 7.78
C ALA A 74 -6.11 30.82 7.52
N LYS A 75 -5.54 30.68 6.32
CA LYS A 75 -4.24 31.25 5.93
C LYS A 75 -4.15 32.77 6.13
N ASP A 76 -5.25 33.49 6.00
CA ASP A 76 -5.36 34.94 6.23
C ASP A 76 -5.28 35.32 7.71
N LYS A 77 -5.72 34.43 8.60
CA LYS A 77 -5.74 34.64 10.07
C LYS A 77 -4.53 34.03 10.78
N ALA A 78 -3.72 33.24 10.06
CA ALA A 78 -2.59 32.54 10.63
C ALA A 78 -1.42 33.47 10.93
N ARG A 79 -0.91 33.44 12.16
CA ARG A 79 0.33 34.09 12.58
C ARG A 79 1.54 33.36 11.99
N PHE A 80 1.49 32.03 11.92
CA PHE A 80 2.56 31.20 11.37
C PHE A 80 2.02 30.30 10.24
N LYS A 81 2.79 30.20 9.16
CA LYS A 81 2.44 29.43 7.96
C LYS A 81 3.55 28.44 7.67
N VAL A 82 3.25 27.16 7.86
CA VAL A 82 4.19 26.05 7.66
C VAL A 82 3.82 25.33 6.36
N VAL A 83 4.82 25.11 5.51
CA VAL A 83 4.67 24.25 4.32
C VAL A 83 5.42 22.96 4.59
N PHE A 84 4.70 21.84 4.58
CA PHE A 84 5.29 20.52 4.77
C PHE A 84 5.45 19.81 3.42
N SER A 85 6.64 19.25 3.20
CA SER A 85 6.95 18.43 2.04
C SER A 85 7.26 17.02 2.50
N HIS A 86 6.52 16.04 2.01
CA HIS A 86 6.80 14.63 2.26
C HIS A 86 7.93 14.11 1.36
N GLY A 87 8.54 12.99 1.77
CA GLY A 87 9.52 12.25 0.99
C GLY A 87 8.88 11.38 -0.09
N PHE A 88 9.70 10.69 -0.88
CA PHE A 88 9.27 9.89 -2.04
C PHE A 88 8.18 8.85 -1.73
N THR A 89 8.31 8.14 -0.61
CA THR A 89 7.34 7.11 -0.19
C THR A 89 6.15 7.68 0.55
N GLY A 90 6.08 9.00 0.70
CA GLY A 90 5.07 9.64 1.51
C GLY A 90 3.87 10.16 0.73
N SER A 91 2.92 10.71 1.49
CA SER A 91 1.70 11.28 0.96
C SER A 91 1.36 12.60 1.65
N ARG A 92 0.38 13.29 1.07
CA ARG A 92 -0.31 14.45 1.68
C ARG A 92 -0.72 14.24 3.15
N GLU A 93 -0.98 12.99 3.53
CA GLU A 93 -1.50 12.64 4.86
C GLU A 93 -0.38 12.43 5.89
N ASP A 94 0.88 12.46 5.47
CA ASP A 94 2.03 12.12 6.32
C ASP A 94 2.56 13.33 7.11
N SER A 95 1.83 14.45 7.11
CA SER A 95 2.19 15.61 7.93
C SER A 95 1.55 15.57 9.32
N VAL A 96 2.29 16.12 10.28
CA VAL A 96 1.74 16.55 11.57
C VAL A 96 0.61 17.55 11.32
N ARG A 97 -0.61 17.18 11.72
CA ARG A 97 -1.77 18.07 11.67
C ARG A 97 -1.74 19.01 12.87
N ALA A 98 -2.08 20.27 12.65
CA ALA A 98 -2.27 21.21 13.75
C ALA A 98 -3.39 20.67 14.67
N SER A 99 -3.12 20.54 15.97
CA SER A 99 -4.16 20.19 16.93
C SER A 99 -5.09 21.38 17.09
N GLN A 100 -6.32 21.12 17.52
CA GLN A 100 -7.31 22.19 17.74
C GLN A 100 -6.76 23.25 18.71
N VAL A 101 -6.05 22.80 19.75
CA VAL A 101 -5.43 23.66 20.77
C VAL A 101 -4.28 24.51 20.21
N SER A 102 -3.37 23.93 19.40
CA SER A 102 -2.26 24.71 18.83
C SER A 102 -2.73 25.65 17.71
N SER A 103 -3.76 25.24 16.96
CA SER A 103 -4.32 26.07 15.90
C SER A 103 -4.94 27.37 16.42
N THR A 104 -5.67 27.34 17.54
CA THR A 104 -6.31 28.54 18.10
C THR A 104 -5.36 29.41 18.92
N ASN A 105 -4.44 28.80 19.70
CA ASN A 105 -3.54 29.56 20.57
C ASN A 105 -2.35 30.17 19.82
N GLU A 106 -1.84 29.50 18.80
CA GLU A 106 -0.67 29.97 18.03
C GLU A 106 -1.03 30.48 16.64
N LEU A 107 -2.29 30.36 16.23
CA LEU A 107 -2.78 30.73 14.89
C LEU A 107 -1.91 30.09 13.79
N LEU A 108 -1.75 28.77 13.86
CA LEU A 108 -0.92 27.99 12.94
C LEU A 108 -1.72 27.55 11.71
N TYR A 109 -1.12 27.67 10.53
CA TYR A 109 -1.61 27.10 9.27
C TYR A 109 -0.56 26.15 8.69
N VAL A 110 -0.97 24.93 8.33
CA VAL A 110 -0.09 23.92 7.73
C VAL A 110 -0.60 23.57 6.34
N PHE A 111 0.24 23.74 5.32
CA PHE A 111 -0.04 23.37 3.93
C PHE A 111 0.89 22.25 3.49
N HIS A 112 0.34 21.11 3.09
CA HIS A 112 1.10 19.96 2.65
C HIS A 112 1.22 19.95 1.13
N ARG A 113 2.43 19.80 0.60
CA ARG A 113 2.68 19.75 -0.85
C ARG A 113 3.74 18.71 -1.19
N MET A 114 3.54 17.97 -2.28
CA MET A 114 4.59 17.15 -2.90
C MET A 114 5.61 18.05 -3.61
N LYS A 115 6.91 17.82 -3.35
CA LYS A 115 8.01 18.43 -4.11
C LYS A 115 8.31 17.50 -5.29
N LEU A 116 7.97 17.97 -6.49
CA LEU A 116 8.30 17.30 -7.75
C LEU A 116 9.76 17.52 -8.10
#